data_AF-A0A2P5Z362-F1
#
_entry.id   AF-A0A2P5Z362-F1
#
_cell.length_a   1.000
_cell.length_b   1.000
_cell.length_c   1.000
_cell.angle_alpha   90.00
_cell.angle_beta   90.00
_cell.angle_gamma   90.00
#
_symmetry.space_group_name_H-M   'P 1'
#
loop_
_entity.id
_entity.type
_entity.pdbx_description
1 polymer ?
#
loop_
_entity_poly.entity_id
_entity_poly.type
_entity_poly.pdbx_seq_one_letter_code
_entity_poly.pdbx_strand_id
1 'polypeptide(L)'
;MIALLLPLMVLAALGFVLSLIVHVMALAGYVPPGGEAVFAMHFGVFIVWLPTVLLSLRLNHTLKSRHSWKRSLAGSPRWMRYATYGLFAYAIVNFLIVAHLTGDQPKAPGVTPTLLRGFSGHWMFFYGMAFSMLYSVYRKPWLLSVAKCPSGHRVDHADRFCSSCGAALPQRDAGT
;
A
#
# COMPACT_ATOMS: atom_id res chain seq x y z
N MET A 1 11.18 -13.39 8.40
CA MET A 1 10.37 -12.39 7.68
C MET A 1 8.93 -12.85 7.40
N ILE A 2 8.71 -14.11 6.98
CA ILE A 2 7.34 -14.61 6.70
C ILE A 2 6.43 -14.58 7.94
N ALA A 3 6.96 -14.88 9.13
CA ALA A 3 6.19 -14.89 10.38
C ALA A 3 5.52 -13.53 10.73
N LEU A 4 6.11 -12.41 10.31
CA LEU A 4 5.54 -11.07 10.54
C LEU A 4 4.61 -10.62 9.41
N LEU A 5 4.59 -11.32 8.28
CA LEU A 5 3.81 -10.91 7.12
C LEU A 5 2.31 -11.05 7.39
N LEU A 6 1.88 -12.20 7.90
CA LEU A 6 0.47 -12.47 8.22
C LEU A 6 -0.10 -11.48 9.25
N PRO A 7 0.52 -11.24 10.43
CA PRO A 7 -0.04 -10.29 11.39
C PRO A 7 -0.09 -8.86 10.83
N LEU A 8 0.92 -8.42 10.06
CA LEU A 8 0.88 -7.11 9.40
C LEU A 8 -0.23 -7.03 8.35
N MET A 9 -0.48 -8.10 7.61
CA MET A 9 -1.55 -8.15 6.61
C MET A 9 -2.93 -8.11 7.27
N VAL A 10 -3.13 -8.83 8.37
CA VAL A 10 -4.37 -8.77 9.17
C VAL A 10 -4.55 -7.36 9.74
N LEU A 11 -3.50 -6.76 10.30
CA LEU A 11 -3.57 -5.39 10.83
C LEU A 11 -3.90 -4.36 9.73
N ALA A 12 -3.33 -4.53 8.54
CA ALA A 12 -3.65 -3.69 7.37
C ALA A 12 -5.12 -3.83 6.95
N ALA A 13 -5.65 -5.05 6.92
CA ALA A 13 -7.05 -5.31 6.59
C ALA A 13 -8.00 -4.71 7.64
N LEU A 14 -7.72 -4.90 8.93
CA LEU A 14 -8.51 -4.30 10.02
C LEU A 14 -8.48 -2.77 9.96
N GLY A 15 -7.29 -2.17 9.76
CA GLY A 15 -7.15 -0.73 9.58
C GLY A 15 -7.90 -0.20 8.36
N PHE A 16 -7.92 -0.95 7.25
CA PHE A 16 -8.72 -0.60 6.07
C PHE A 16 -10.22 -0.62 6.37
N VAL A 17 -10.73 -1.68 7.01
CA VAL A 17 -12.16 -1.79 7.35
C VAL A 17 -12.58 -0.68 8.31
N LEU A 18 -11.80 -0.44 9.37
CA LEU A 18 -12.08 0.63 10.33
C LEU A 18 -12.05 2.01 9.67
N SER A 19 -11.09 2.27 8.77
CA SER A 19 -10.98 3.57 8.11
C SER A 19 -12.13 3.79 7.13
N LEU A 20 -12.59 2.73 6.45
CA LEU A 20 -13.79 2.77 5.61
C LEU A 20 -15.04 3.09 6.43
N ILE A 21 -15.22 2.46 7.60
CA ILE A 21 -16.34 2.76 8.50
C ILE A 21 -16.34 4.23 8.91
N VAL A 22 -15.19 4.74 9.39
CA VAL A 22 -15.03 6.16 9.75
C VAL A 22 -15.31 7.06 8.55
N HIS A 23 -14.86 6.67 7.36
CA HIS A 23 -15.06 7.46 6.16
C HIS A 23 -16.54 7.56 5.76
N VAL A 24 -17.27 6.44 5.82
CA VAL A 24 -18.73 6.41 5.55
C VAL A 24 -19.48 7.25 6.59
N MET A 25 -19.12 7.14 7.87
CA MET A 25 -19.71 7.98 8.92
C MET A 25 -19.47 9.47 8.67
N ALA A 26 -18.23 9.84 8.30
CA ALA A 26 -17.87 11.22 8.00
C ALA A 26 -18.63 11.76 6.77
N LEU A 27 -18.82 10.94 5.73
CA LEU A 27 -19.64 11.29 4.56
C LEU A 27 -21.11 11.49 4.92
N ALA A 28 -21.63 10.74 5.89
CA ALA A 28 -22.98 10.89 6.42
C ALA A 28 -23.10 12.02 7.45
N GLY A 29 -22.02 12.75 7.74
CA GLY A 29 -22.02 13.87 8.69
C GLY A 29 -21.94 13.46 10.16
N TYR A 30 -21.69 12.18 10.45
CA TYR A 30 -21.58 11.68 11.81
C TYR A 30 -20.13 11.68 12.31
N VAL A 31 -19.98 11.88 13.62
CA VAL A 31 -18.72 11.65 14.33
C VAL A 31 -18.81 10.27 15.01
N PRO A 32 -17.85 9.37 14.77
CA PRO A 32 -17.83 8.04 15.39
C PRO A 32 -17.75 8.11 16.93
N PRO A 33 -18.29 7.09 17.63
CA PRO A 33 -18.17 6.98 19.08
C PRO A 33 -16.68 6.84 19.44
N GLY A 34 -16.15 7.78 20.24
CA GLY A 34 -14.73 7.85 20.61
C GLY A 34 -14.04 9.17 20.24
N GLY A 35 -14.67 10.04 19.45
CA GLY A 35 -14.19 11.40 19.18
C GLY A 35 -12.75 11.45 18.66
N GLU A 36 -11.84 12.06 19.40
CA GLU A 36 -10.42 12.20 19.03
C GLU A 36 -9.64 10.88 19.04
N ALA A 37 -10.10 9.85 19.76
CA ALA A 37 -9.42 8.56 19.83
C ALA A 37 -9.27 7.89 18.45
N VAL A 38 -10.11 8.28 17.49
CA VAL A 38 -10.06 7.81 16.09
C VAL A 38 -8.73 8.16 15.41
N PHE A 39 -8.05 9.22 15.85
CA PHE A 39 -6.72 9.56 15.35
C PHE A 39 -5.63 8.54 15.74
N ALA A 40 -5.90 7.63 16.68
CA ALA A 40 -5.04 6.47 16.93
C ALA A 40 -4.81 5.64 15.64
N MET A 41 -5.79 5.62 14.73
CA MET A 41 -5.65 4.98 13.42
C MET A 41 -4.52 5.59 12.58
N HIS A 42 -4.21 6.87 12.76
CA HIS A 42 -3.12 7.52 12.05
C HIS A 42 -1.76 6.95 12.49
N PHE A 43 -1.58 6.70 13.78
CA PHE A 43 -0.38 6.00 14.29
C PHE A 43 -0.32 4.55 13.81
N GLY A 44 -1.47 3.87 13.74
CA GLY A 44 -1.58 2.53 13.15
C GLY A 44 -1.10 2.45 11.70
N VAL A 45 -1.29 3.53 10.91
CA VAL A 45 -0.76 3.59 9.54
C VAL A 45 0.75 3.44 9.57
N PHE A 46 1.46 4.15 10.44
CA PHE A 46 2.92 4.06 10.52
C PHE A 46 3.40 2.67 10.92
N ILE A 47 2.69 2.00 11.83
CA ILE A 47 3.00 0.63 12.28
C ILE A 47 2.97 -0.36 11.11
N VAL A 48 2.00 -0.23 10.20
CA VAL A 48 1.84 -1.12 9.05
C VAL A 48 2.66 -0.64 7.84
N TRP A 49 2.73 0.66 7.61
CA TRP A 49 3.31 1.28 6.43
C TRP A 49 4.84 1.17 6.43
N LEU A 50 5.50 1.44 7.55
CA LEU A 50 6.96 1.40 7.66
C LEU A 50 7.53 0.02 7.28
N PRO A 51 7.09 -1.12 7.84
CA PRO A 51 7.58 -2.43 7.42
C PRO A 51 7.21 -2.76 5.97
N THR A 52 6.07 -2.26 5.47
CA THR A 52 5.66 -2.44 4.07
C THR A 52 6.57 -1.69 3.10
N VAL A 53 6.98 -0.47 3.43
CA VAL A 53 7.96 0.29 2.66
C VAL A 53 9.32 -0.40 2.67
N LEU A 54 9.80 -0.84 3.83
CA LEU A 54 11.07 -1.59 3.92
C LEU A 54 11.04 -2.87 3.07
N LEU A 55 9.89 -3.57 3.04
CA LEU A 55 9.67 -4.72 2.18
C LEU A 55 9.71 -4.33 0.69
N SER A 56 9.05 -3.24 0.33
CA SER A 56 9.04 -2.70 -1.04
C SER A 56 10.44 -2.26 -1.49
N LEU A 57 11.23 -1.65 -0.62
CA LEU A 57 12.63 -1.29 -0.90
C LEU A 57 13.49 -2.53 -1.16
N ARG A 58 13.29 -3.61 -0.38
CA ARG A 58 13.96 -4.90 -0.62
C ARG A 58 13.58 -5.52 -1.97
N LEU A 59 12.30 -5.43 -2.37
CA LEU A 59 11.84 -5.88 -3.68
C LEU A 59 12.41 -5.07 -4.84
N ASN A 60 12.68 -3.79 -4.61
CA ASN A 60 13.10 -2.82 -5.63
C ASN A 60 14.59 -2.45 -5.54
N HIS A 61 15.41 -3.30 -4.92
CA HIS A 61 16.82 -3.04 -4.63
C HIS A 61 17.70 -2.83 -5.89
N THR A 62 17.17 -3.17 -7.08
CA THR A 62 17.74 -2.74 -8.37
C THR A 62 17.14 -1.40 -8.77
N LEU A 63 17.89 -0.31 -8.53
CA LEU A 63 17.59 1.12 -8.78
C LEU A 63 17.13 1.48 -10.22
N LYS A 64 16.93 0.51 -11.11
CA LYS A 64 16.76 0.73 -12.55
C LYS A 64 15.32 0.97 -13.02
N SER A 65 14.28 0.84 -12.16
CA SER A 65 12.90 0.85 -12.69
C SER A 65 12.04 2.01 -12.19
N ARG A 66 11.66 2.88 -13.15
CA ARG A 66 10.47 3.75 -13.12
C ARG A 66 9.15 2.98 -12.83
N HIS A 67 9.22 1.66 -12.66
CA HIS A 67 8.10 0.72 -12.50
C HIS A 67 8.08 0.00 -11.14
N SER A 68 8.77 0.54 -10.12
CA SER A 68 8.89 -0.02 -8.77
C SER A 68 7.55 -0.55 -8.19
N TRP A 69 6.46 0.20 -8.35
CA TRP A 69 5.13 -0.18 -7.87
C TRP A 69 4.52 -1.41 -8.58
N LYS A 70 4.84 -1.64 -9.86
CA LYS A 70 4.36 -2.83 -10.59
C LYS A 70 4.97 -4.10 -10.00
N ARG A 71 6.21 -4.04 -9.52
CA ARG A 71 6.85 -5.19 -8.84
C ARG A 71 6.24 -5.44 -7.47
N SER A 72 6.03 -4.39 -6.68
CA SER A 72 5.43 -4.52 -5.35
C SER A 72 4.03 -5.13 -5.38
N LEU A 73 3.29 -4.95 -6.50
CA LEU A 73 1.96 -5.52 -6.71
C LEU A 73 1.92 -6.75 -7.64
N ALA A 74 3.08 -7.32 -8.02
CA ALA A 74 3.18 -8.38 -9.02
C ALA A 74 2.45 -9.69 -8.63
N GLY A 75 2.26 -9.95 -7.34
CA GLY A 75 1.48 -11.07 -6.82
C GLY A 75 0.01 -10.76 -6.55
N SER A 76 -0.39 -9.48 -6.56
CA SER A 76 -1.79 -9.08 -6.34
C SER A 76 -2.64 -9.36 -7.57
N PRO A 77 -3.90 -9.82 -7.41
CA PRO A 77 -4.84 -10.00 -8.51
C PRO A 77 -5.21 -8.65 -9.14
N ARG A 78 -5.68 -8.69 -10.40
CA ARG A 78 -5.97 -7.48 -11.19
C ARG A 78 -6.95 -6.53 -10.48
N TRP A 79 -8.02 -7.06 -9.90
CA TRP A 79 -9.03 -6.25 -9.18
C TRP A 79 -8.41 -5.46 -8.01
N MET A 80 -7.47 -6.06 -7.29
CA MET A 80 -6.81 -5.44 -6.13
C MET A 80 -5.86 -4.32 -6.54
N ARG A 81 -5.18 -4.49 -7.69
CA ARG A 81 -4.35 -3.43 -8.29
C ARG A 81 -5.20 -2.24 -8.69
N TYR A 82 -6.31 -2.48 -9.38
CA TYR A 82 -7.24 -1.41 -9.78
C TYR A 82 -7.89 -0.74 -8.57
N ALA A 83 -8.27 -1.50 -7.54
CA ALA A 83 -8.76 -0.95 -6.28
C ALA A 83 -7.72 -0.03 -5.62
N THR A 84 -6.44 -0.41 -5.61
CA THR A 84 -5.37 0.45 -5.07
C THR A 84 -5.23 1.75 -5.86
N TYR A 85 -5.28 1.69 -7.20
CA TYR A 85 -5.24 2.90 -8.04
C TYR A 85 -6.48 3.77 -7.85
N GLY A 86 -7.66 3.16 -7.72
CA GLY A 86 -8.92 3.84 -7.41
C GLY A 86 -8.87 4.55 -6.07
N LEU A 87 -8.39 3.88 -5.01
CA LEU A 87 -8.21 4.47 -3.69
C LEU A 87 -7.21 5.63 -3.70
N PHE A 88 -6.13 5.53 -4.48
CA PHE A 88 -5.18 6.62 -4.62
C PHE A 88 -5.80 7.85 -5.29
N ALA A 89 -6.48 7.66 -6.43
CA ALA A 89 -7.20 8.73 -7.11
C ALA A 89 -8.27 9.34 -6.20
N TYR A 90 -9.01 8.50 -5.48
CA TYR A 90 -10.01 8.92 -4.52
C TYR A 90 -9.41 9.76 -3.38
N ALA A 91 -8.29 9.32 -2.80
CA ALA A 91 -7.62 10.04 -1.72
C ALA A 91 -7.16 11.44 -2.17
N ILE A 92 -6.63 11.57 -3.39
CA ILE A 92 -6.26 12.87 -3.98
C ILE A 92 -7.48 13.76 -4.15
N VAL A 93 -8.54 13.27 -4.82
CA VAL A 93 -9.75 14.06 -5.05
C VAL A 93 -10.39 14.48 -3.72
N ASN A 94 -10.50 13.55 -2.77
CA ASN A 94 -11.03 13.82 -1.45
C ASN A 94 -10.17 14.83 -0.67
N PHE A 95 -8.84 14.75 -0.78
CA PHE A 95 -7.93 15.74 -0.19
C PHE A 95 -8.16 17.14 -0.76
N LEU A 96 -8.26 17.27 -2.09
CA LEU A 96 -8.50 18.55 -2.75
C LEU A 96 -9.85 19.14 -2.36
N ILE A 97 -10.91 18.32 -2.30
CA ILE A 97 -12.25 18.76 -1.85
C ILE A 97 -12.18 19.26 -0.41
N VAL A 98 -11.59 18.49 0.51
CA VAL A 98 -11.50 18.89 1.92
C VAL A 98 -10.62 20.13 2.08
N ALA A 99 -9.48 20.21 1.40
CA ALA A 99 -8.60 21.39 1.44
C ALA A 99 -9.35 22.66 0.99
N HIS A 100 -10.15 22.57 -0.07
CA HIS A 100 -10.98 23.67 -0.53
C HIS A 100 -12.07 24.05 0.50
N LEU A 101 -12.76 23.07 1.09
CA LEU A 101 -13.82 23.31 2.08
C LEU A 101 -13.30 23.88 3.42
N THR A 102 -12.04 23.63 3.75
CA THR A 102 -11.45 24.00 5.05
C THR A 102 -10.52 25.22 4.96
N GLY A 103 -10.11 25.64 3.75
CA GLY A 103 -9.13 26.71 3.53
C GLY A 103 -9.54 28.08 4.09
N ASP A 104 -10.85 28.39 4.07
CA ASP A 104 -11.39 29.69 4.47
C ASP A 104 -12.11 29.67 5.82
N GLN A 105 -12.13 28.53 6.52
CA GLN A 105 -12.91 28.37 7.76
C GLN A 105 -12.04 28.59 9.01
N PRO A 106 -12.53 29.35 10.02
CA PRO A 106 -11.87 29.40 11.32
C PRO A 106 -11.78 27.99 11.90
N LYS A 107 -10.64 27.66 12.51
CA LYS A 107 -10.40 26.33 13.11
C LYS A 107 -11.49 26.03 14.13
N ALA A 108 -12.45 25.19 13.75
CA ALA A 108 -13.49 24.73 14.66
C ALA A 108 -12.86 23.95 15.81
N PRO A 109 -13.28 24.18 17.07
CA PRO A 109 -12.79 23.38 18.18
C PRO A 109 -13.32 21.94 18.07
N GLY A 110 -12.42 20.96 18.14
CA GLY A 110 -12.74 19.53 18.15
C GLY A 110 -12.80 18.86 16.78
N VAL A 111 -13.22 17.60 16.79
CA VAL A 111 -13.24 16.73 15.60
C VAL A 111 -14.49 17.01 14.76
N THR A 112 -14.28 17.42 13.50
CA THR A 112 -15.38 17.65 12.56
C THR A 112 -15.52 16.52 11.55
N PRO A 113 -16.72 16.27 11.00
CA PRO A 113 -16.91 15.31 9.91
C PRO A 113 -16.05 15.62 8.68
N THR A 114 -15.86 16.91 8.35
CA THR A 114 -15.00 17.34 7.23
C THR A 114 -13.54 16.96 7.44
N LEU A 115 -13.02 17.17 8.66
CA LEU A 115 -11.66 16.78 9.03
C LEU A 115 -11.49 15.25 8.96
N LEU A 116 -12.44 14.51 9.55
CA LEU A 116 -12.45 13.05 9.51
C LEU A 116 -12.52 12.52 8.09
N ARG A 117 -13.33 13.11 7.22
CA ARG A 117 -13.42 12.76 5.79
C ARG A 117 -12.05 12.88 5.12
N GLY A 118 -11.32 13.96 5.40
CA GLY A 118 -9.97 14.18 4.88
C GLY A 118 -9.01 13.08 5.32
N PHE A 119 -8.89 12.86 6.63
CA PHE A 119 -7.94 11.89 7.19
C PHE A 119 -8.28 10.44 6.87
N SER A 120 -9.54 10.04 7.03
CA SER A 120 -9.98 8.66 6.78
C SER A 120 -9.78 8.22 5.33
N GLY A 121 -9.94 9.13 4.35
CA GLY A 121 -9.62 8.84 2.95
C GLY A 121 -8.14 8.47 2.73
N HIS A 122 -7.23 9.14 3.44
CA HIS A 122 -5.80 8.79 3.39
C HIS A 122 -5.52 7.48 4.10
N TRP A 123 -6.13 7.25 5.27
CA TRP A 123 -5.97 5.99 6.00
C TRP A 123 -6.42 4.80 5.15
N MET A 124 -7.58 4.89 4.48
CA MET A 124 -8.06 3.87 3.54
C MET A 124 -7.03 3.58 2.46
N PHE A 125 -6.44 4.61 1.85
CA PHE A 125 -5.40 4.42 0.84
C PHE A 125 -4.16 3.70 1.40
N PHE A 126 -3.59 4.18 2.51
CA PHE A 126 -2.37 3.59 3.06
C PHE A 126 -2.57 2.16 3.56
N TYR A 127 -3.66 1.89 4.28
CA TYR A 127 -3.98 0.53 4.73
C TYR A 127 -4.28 -0.40 3.55
N GLY A 128 -5.06 0.06 2.57
CA GLY A 128 -5.40 -0.74 1.38
C GLY A 128 -4.18 -1.04 0.50
N MET A 129 -3.30 -0.05 0.31
CA MET A 129 -2.05 -0.23 -0.42
C MET A 129 -1.11 -1.17 0.33
N ALA A 130 -0.98 -1.01 1.65
CA ALA A 130 -0.14 -1.89 2.46
C ALA A 130 -0.62 -3.34 2.39
N PHE A 131 -1.92 -3.57 2.56
CA PHE A 131 -2.54 -4.88 2.39
C PHE A 131 -2.24 -5.48 1.02
N SER A 132 -2.36 -4.67 -0.06
CA SER A 132 -2.08 -5.12 -1.43
C SER A 132 -0.64 -5.55 -1.65
N MET A 133 0.33 -4.81 -1.10
CA MET A 133 1.75 -5.16 -1.19
C MET A 133 2.09 -6.40 -0.35
N LEU A 134 1.58 -6.49 0.87
CA LEU A 134 1.81 -7.64 1.73
C LEU A 134 1.20 -8.91 1.13
N TYR A 135 -0.02 -8.81 0.59
CA TYR A 135 -0.70 -9.89 -0.11
C TYR A 135 0.05 -10.35 -1.37
N SER A 136 0.62 -9.41 -2.13
CA SER A 136 1.46 -9.70 -3.30
C SER A 136 2.62 -10.63 -2.94
N VAL A 137 3.33 -10.31 -1.86
CA VAL A 137 4.45 -11.12 -1.37
C VAL A 137 3.99 -12.43 -0.76
N TYR A 138 2.85 -12.45 -0.06
CA TYR A 138 2.25 -13.67 0.46
C TYR A 138 1.94 -14.69 -0.63
N ARG A 139 1.34 -14.22 -1.74
CA ARG A 139 0.99 -15.05 -2.91
C ARG A 139 2.20 -15.51 -3.70
N LYS A 140 3.22 -14.66 -3.81
CA LYS A 140 4.44 -14.94 -4.59
C LYS A 140 5.69 -14.70 -3.73
N PRO A 141 6.00 -15.59 -2.76
CA PRO A 141 7.15 -15.39 -1.84
C PRO A 141 8.50 -15.33 -2.55
N TRP A 142 8.62 -15.96 -3.72
CA TRP A 142 9.83 -15.93 -4.54
C TRP A 142 10.19 -14.52 -5.03
N LEU A 143 9.26 -13.56 -4.98
CA LEU A 143 9.57 -12.15 -5.26
C LEU A 143 10.67 -11.59 -4.33
N LEU A 144 10.81 -12.14 -3.11
CA LEU A 144 11.88 -11.79 -2.18
C LEU A 144 13.17 -12.60 -2.39
N SER A 145 13.15 -13.63 -3.23
CA SER A 145 14.33 -14.45 -3.48
C SER A 145 15.27 -13.74 -4.45
N VAL A 146 16.59 -13.88 -4.25
CA VAL A 146 17.58 -13.33 -5.19
C VAL A 146 17.69 -14.29 -6.37
N ALA A 147 17.25 -13.88 -7.56
CA ALA A 147 17.52 -14.64 -8.77
C ALA A 147 19.00 -14.54 -9.15
N LYS A 148 19.57 -15.67 -9.57
CA LYS A 148 20.94 -15.77 -10.05
C LYS A 148 20.95 -16.43 -11.43
N CYS A 149 21.85 -15.99 -12.31
CA CYS A 149 22.13 -16.70 -13.55
C CYS A 149 22.93 -17.99 -13.28
N PRO A 150 23.09 -18.89 -14.28
CA PRO A 150 23.91 -20.09 -14.13
C PRO A 150 25.36 -19.80 -13.69
N SER A 151 25.91 -18.64 -14.09
CA SER A 151 27.24 -18.16 -13.70
C SER A 151 27.28 -17.50 -12.31
N GLY A 152 26.16 -17.43 -11.58
CA GLY A 152 26.09 -16.90 -10.22
C GLY A 152 25.84 -15.39 -10.07
N HIS A 153 25.78 -14.62 -11.17
CA HIS A 153 25.47 -13.19 -11.13
C HIS A 153 24.02 -12.95 -10.71
N ARG A 154 23.76 -11.87 -9.96
CA ARG A 154 22.40 -11.45 -9.60
C ARG A 154 21.68 -10.92 -10.84
N VAL A 155 20.44 -11.35 -11.03
CA VAL A 155 19.57 -10.95 -12.14
C VAL A 155 18.18 -10.60 -11.63
N ASP A 156 17.41 -9.84 -12.40
CA ASP A 156 15.99 -9.62 -12.10
C ASP A 156 15.19 -10.88 -12.48
N HIS A 157 14.09 -11.15 -11.77
CA HIS A 157 13.20 -12.28 -12.13
C HIS A 157 12.49 -12.05 -13.47
N ALA A 158 12.44 -10.81 -13.96
CA ALA A 158 11.89 -10.46 -15.26
C ALA A 158 12.92 -10.47 -16.41
N ASP A 159 14.22 -10.63 -16.10
CA ASP A 159 15.26 -10.60 -17.13
C ASP A 159 15.23 -11.88 -17.98
N ARG A 160 15.39 -11.73 -19.30
CA ARG A 160 15.59 -12.86 -20.22
C ARG A 160 17.06 -13.25 -20.37
N PHE A 161 17.96 -12.29 -20.14
CA PHE A 161 19.40 -12.45 -20.27
C PHE A 161 20.10 -11.78 -19.09
N CYS A 162 21.21 -12.37 -18.63
CA CYS A 162 22.03 -11.77 -17.59
C CYS A 162 22.77 -10.53 -18.12
N SER A 163 22.61 -9.38 -17.46
CA SER A 163 23.31 -8.14 -17.85
C SER A 163 24.83 -8.18 -17.68
N SER A 164 25.34 -9.12 -16.87
CA SER A 164 26.77 -9.23 -16.58
C SER A 164 27.50 -10.21 -17.50
N CYS A 165 26.92 -11.37 -17.81
CA CYS A 165 27.58 -12.40 -18.62
C CYS A 165 26.83 -12.77 -19.92
N GLY A 166 25.67 -12.18 -20.19
CA GLY A 166 24.89 -12.47 -21.39
C GLY A 166 24.18 -13.83 -21.41
N ALA A 167 24.36 -14.67 -20.39
CA ALA A 167 23.73 -15.98 -20.32
C ALA A 167 22.19 -15.86 -20.36
N ALA A 168 21.55 -16.71 -21.17
CA ALA A 168 20.09 -16.84 -21.20
C ALA A 168 19.58 -17.34 -19.85
N LEU A 169 18.52 -16.73 -19.36
CA LEU A 169 17.86 -17.13 -18.12
C LEU A 169 16.66 -18.03 -18.45
N PRO A 170 16.42 -19.10 -17.67
CA PRO A 170 15.22 -19.90 -17.85
C PRO A 170 13.99 -18.99 -17.72
N GLN A 171 13.12 -18.97 -18.73
CA GLN A 171 11.84 -18.29 -18.63
C GLN A 171 11.06 -18.95 -17.50
N ARG A 172 11.01 -18.30 -16.35
CA ARG A 172 10.02 -18.61 -15.33
C ARG A 172 8.75 -17.99 -15.86
N ASP A 173 7.81 -18.84 -16.27
CA ASP A 173 6.52 -18.38 -16.72
C ASP A 173 6.03 -17.29 -15.78
N ALA A 174 5.78 -16.11 -16.35
CA ALA A 174 5.07 -15.05 -15.66
C ALA A 174 3.61 -15.49 -15.51
N GLY A 175 3.41 -16.61 -14.79
CA GLY A 175 2.14 -17.28 -14.61
C GLY A 175 1.21 -16.32 -13.87
N THR A 176 0.17 -15.94 -14.61
CA THR A 176 -1.21 -15.65 -14.17
C THR A 176 -1.39 -15.04 -12.78
#